data_AF-A0A7W7VTE0-F1
#
_entry.id   AF-A0A7W7VTE0-F1
#
_cell.length_a   1.000
_cell.length_b   1.000
_cell.length_c   1.000
_cell.angle_alpha   90.00
_cell.angle_beta   90.00
_cell.angle_gamma   90.00
#
_symmetry.space_group_name_H-M   'P 1'
#
loop_
_entity.id
_entity.type
_entity.pdbx_description
1 polymer ?
#
loop_
_entity_poly.entity_id
_entity_poly.type
_entity_poly.pdbx_seq_one_letter_code
_entity_poly.pdbx_strand_id
1 'polypeptide(L)' 'MDHPGGGTPFTVRALAEAARCQPATIGHLLAGRYRRTETATAIRIAETLGCSLATLFMDGPSTDPDDASI' A
#
# COMPACT_ATOMS: atom_id res chain seq x y z
N MET A 1 0.00 -8.86 21.27
CA MET A 1 -0.42 -8.82 19.85
C MET A 1 -1.61 -7.91 19.82
N ASP A 2 -1.38 -6.64 19.46
CA ASP A 2 -2.44 -5.65 19.32
C ASP A 2 -2.60 -5.35 17.83
N HIS A 3 -3.66 -5.90 17.25
CA HIS A 3 -4.17 -5.46 15.97
C HIS A 3 -5.22 -4.39 16.25
N PRO A 4 -5.00 -3.11 15.92
CA PRO A 4 -6.04 -2.13 16.08
C PRO A 4 -6.91 -2.17 14.82
N GLY A 5 -7.95 -3.01 14.87
CA GLY A 5 -9.16 -2.87 14.04
C GLY A 5 -9.95 -1.61 14.42
N GLY A 6 -9.26 -0.47 14.53
CA GLY A 6 -9.77 0.78 15.09
C GLY A 6 -9.83 1.90 14.06
N GLY A 7 -10.32 1.63 12.84
CA GLY A 7 -10.78 2.64 11.86
C GLY A 7 -9.85 3.81 11.54
N THR A 8 -8.59 3.78 11.95
CA THR A 8 -7.66 4.90 11.83
C THR A 8 -6.86 4.67 10.56
N PRO A 9 -6.99 5.54 9.54
CA PRO A 9 -6.25 5.37 8.31
C PRO A 9 -4.75 5.41 8.60
N PHE A 10 -4.00 4.46 8.04
CA PHE A 10 -2.55 4.49 8.11
C PHE A 10 -2.04 5.77 7.44
N THR A 11 -1.22 6.54 8.14
CA THR A 11 -0.40 7.56 7.48
C THR A 11 0.74 6.88 6.72
N VAL A 12 1.24 7.50 5.65
CA VAL A 12 2.39 6.99 4.87
C VAL A 12 3.58 6.65 5.78
N ARG A 13 3.82 7.46 6.81
CA ARG A 13 4.90 7.24 7.77
C ARG A 13 4.65 6.02 8.65
N ALA A 14 3.45 5.88 9.20
CA ALA A 14 3.09 4.74 10.04
C ALA A 14 3.13 3.41 9.26
N LEU A 15 2.66 3.42 8.00
CA LEU A 15 2.71 2.25 7.14
C LEU A 15 4.17 1.88 6.78
N ALA A 16 5.00 2.86 6.46
CA ALA A 16 6.40 2.63 6.13
C ALA A 16 7.21 2.10 7.32
N GLU A 17 6.95 2.63 8.52
CA GLU A 17 7.57 2.15 9.76
C GLU A 17 7.19 0.70 10.04
N ALA A 18 5.90 0.36 9.95
CA ALA A 18 5.42 -0.99 10.16
C ALA A 18 5.94 -1.98 9.09
N ALA A 19 5.98 -1.58 7.82
CA ALA A 19 6.53 -2.38 6.72
C ALA A 19 8.08 -2.39 6.68
N ARG A 20 8.75 -1.64 7.57
CA ARG A 20 10.20 -1.43 7.62
C ARG A 20 10.79 -1.00 6.28
N CYS A 21 10.17 -0.01 5.64
CA CYS A 21 10.63 0.57 4.38
C CYS A 21 10.71 2.10 4.48
N GLN A 22 11.24 2.75 3.44
CA GLN A 22 11.31 4.21 3.42
C GLN A 22 9.91 4.80 3.17
N PRO A 23 9.53 5.89 3.86
CA PRO A 23 8.26 6.59 3.60
C PRO A 23 8.10 7.03 2.14
N ALA A 24 9.21 7.39 1.49
CA ALA A 24 9.24 7.71 0.07
C ALA A 24 8.74 6.54 -0.79
N THR A 25 9.14 5.29 -0.48
CA THR A 25 8.69 4.10 -1.21
C THR A 25 7.17 3.98 -1.20
N ILE A 26 6.54 4.10 -0.02
CA ILE A 26 5.08 4.09 0.09
C ILE A 26 4.45 5.26 -0.65
N GLY A 27 5.01 6.47 -0.52
CA GLY A 27 4.52 7.65 -1.25
C GLY A 27 4.61 7.49 -2.77
N HIS A 28 5.68 6.89 -3.30
CA HIS A 28 5.84 6.64 -4.73
C HIS A 28 4.91 5.54 -5.25
N LEU A 29 4.64 4.50 -4.44
CA LEU A 29 3.68 3.45 -4.75
C LEU A 29 2.25 4.01 -4.81
N LEU A 30 1.85 4.80 -3.80
CA LEU A 30 0.53 5.44 -3.75
C LEU A 30 0.33 6.46 -4.88
N ALA A 31 1.36 7.21 -5.24
CA ALA A 31 1.31 8.18 -6.33
C ALA A 31 1.39 7.54 -7.73
N GLY A 32 1.46 6.21 -7.83
CA GLY A 32 1.62 5.50 -9.11
C GLY A 32 2.94 5.75 -9.84
N ARG A 33 3.86 6.53 -9.24
CA ARG A 33 5.18 6.88 -9.82
C ARG A 33 6.14 5.70 -9.83
N TYR A 34 5.98 4.78 -8.88
CA TYR A 34 6.65 3.48 -8.89
C TYR A 34 5.60 2.39 -8.96
N ARG A 35 5.62 1.60 -10.04
CA ARG A 35 4.75 0.43 -10.22
C ARG A 35 5.41 -0.89 -9.81
N ARG A 36 6.66 -0.83 -9.36
CA ARG A 36 7.47 -1.99 -9.01
C ARG A 36 8.15 -1.74 -7.68
N THR A 37 8.06 -2.72 -6.78
CA THR A 37 8.83 -2.76 -5.55
C THR A 37 9.37 -4.16 -5.37
N GLU A 38 10.31 -4.33 -4.46
CA GLU A 38 10.85 -5.64 -4.12
C GLU A 38 9.76 -6.53 -3.54
N THR A 39 9.72 -7.80 -3.93
CA THR A 39 8.73 -8.79 -3.45
C THR A 39 8.68 -8.83 -1.92
N ALA A 40 9.84 -8.79 -1.26
CA ALA A 40 9.93 -8.77 0.20
C ALA A 40 9.24 -7.54 0.82
N THR A 41 9.33 -6.38 0.16
CA THR A 41 8.67 -5.14 0.61
C THR A 41 7.16 -5.23 0.40
N ALA A 42 6.72 -5.75 -0.75
CA ALA A 42 5.29 -5.94 -1.03
C ALA A 42 4.62 -6.91 -0.03
N ILE A 43 5.31 -8.00 0.33
CA ILE A 43 4.84 -8.95 1.35
C ILE A 43 4.64 -8.26 2.70
N ARG A 44 5.63 -7.49 3.17
CA ARG A 44 5.53 -6.77 4.45
C ARG A 44 4.40 -5.76 4.47
N ILE A 45 4.16 -5.06 3.36
CA ILE A 45 3.04 -4.13 3.21
C ILE A 45 1.72 -4.88 3.32
N ALA A 46 1.57 -5.99 2.61
CA ALA A 46 0.36 -6.82 2.64
C ALA A 46 0.07 -7.35 4.06
N GLU A 47 1.09 -7.89 4.73
CA GLU A 47 1.00 -8.36 6.12
C GLU A 47 0.59 -7.25 7.08
N THR A 48 1.17 -6.05 6.92
CA THR A 48 0.85 -4.88 7.75
C THR A 48 -0.61 -4.45 7.57
N LEU A 49 -1.12 -4.51 6.34
CA LEU A 49 -2.49 -4.18 6.01
C LEU A 49 -3.48 -5.32 6.35
N GLY A 50 -2.99 -6.49 6.74
CA GLY A 50 -3.80 -7.67 7.00
C GLY A 50 -4.49 -8.20 5.74
N CYS A 51 -3.94 -7.94 4.55
CA CYS A 51 -4.50 -8.37 3.27
C CYS A 51 -3.57 -9.36 2.57
N SER A 52 -4.10 -10.04 1.54
CA SER A 52 -3.28 -10.93 0.73
C SER A 52 -2.37 -10.12 -0.21
N LEU A 53 -1.18 -10.64 -0.52
CA LEU A 53 -0.30 -10.01 -1.52
C LEU A 53 -1.01 -9.83 -2.87
N ALA A 54 -1.85 -10.79 -3.26
CA ALA A 54 -2.65 -10.70 -4.47
C ALA A 54 -3.57 -9.47 -4.47
N THR A 55 -4.10 -9.07 -3.32
CA THR A 55 -4.94 -7.86 -3.17
C THR A 55 -4.19 -6.58 -3.53
N LEU A 56 -2.86 -6.52 -3.38
CA LEU A 56 -2.05 -5.37 -3.80
C LEU A 56 -1.86 -5.28 -5.32
N PHE A 57 -2.03 -6.40 -6.03
CA PHE A 57 -1.84 -6.49 -7.48
C PHE A 57 -3.14 -6.77 -8.24
N MET A 58 -4.26 -6.94 -7.53
CA MET A 58 -5.56 -6.93 -8.15
C MET A 58 -5.80 -5.52 -8.67
N ASP A 59 -6.00 -5.41 -9.99
CA ASP A 59 -6.61 -4.23 -10.61
C ASP A 59 -7.99 -4.02 -9.94
N GLY A 60 -7.99 -3.26 -8.85
CA GLY A 60 -9.20 -2.60 -8.37
C GLY A 60 -9.54 -1.45 -9.33
N PRO A 61 -10.80 -0.99 -9.36
CA PRO A 61 -11.17 0.14 -10.20
C PRO A 61 -10.21 1.30 -9.89
N SER A 62 -9.48 1.72 -10.93
CA SER A 62 -8.53 2.82 -10.84
C SER A 62 -9.28 4.02 -10.25
N THR A 63 -8.83 4.51 -9.10
CA THR A 63 -9.37 5.77 -8.53
C THR A 63 -8.70 6.98 -9.18
N ASP A 64 -7.98 6.76 -10.29
CA ASP A 64 -7.46 7.83 -11.11
C ASP A 64 -8.66 8.56 -11.76
N PRO A 65 -8.88 9.85 -11.46
CA PRO A 65 -10.00 10.59 -12.04
C PRO A 65 -9.88 10.72 -13.58
N ASP A 66 -8.73 10.40 -14.17
CA ASP A 66 -8.54 10.32 -15.63
C ASP A 66 -9.05 9.01 -16.26
N ASP A 67 -9.26 7.93 -15.48
CA ASP A 67 -9.73 6.63 -16.00
C ASP A 67 -11.26 6.62 -16.28
N ALA A 68 -11.99 7.65 -15.84
CA ALA A 68 -13.43 7.80 -16.08
C ALA A 68 -13.79 8.41 -17.45
N SER A 69 -12.81 8.58 -18.34
CA SER A 69 -13.00 9.12 -19.70
C SER A 69 -12.73 8.08 -20.78
N ILE A 70 -13.60 7.07 -20.91
CA ILE A 70 -13.79 6.32 -22.17
C ILE A 70 -15.20 5.77 -22.28
#